data_AF-A0A2K3J691-F1
#
_entry.id   AF-A0A2K3J691-F1
#
_cell.length_a   1.000
_cell.length_b   1.000
_cell.length_c   1.000
_cell.angle_alpha   90.00
_cell.angle_beta   90.00
_cell.angle_gamma   90.00
#
_symmetry.space_group_name_H-M   'P 1'
#
loop_
_entity.id
_entity.type
_entity.pdbx_description
1 polymer ?
#
loop_
_entity_poly.entity_id
_entity_poly.type
_entity_poly.pdbx_seq_one_letter_code
_entity_poly.pdbx_strand_id
1 'polypeptide(L)'
;MTQGATFIAISHTNSSDNAESVSPTQTPLIFQELDIQILTNDAYYGDKNIQEFELSAGDIVSFRSSAGVNLTDIFFKNQTAGNNTKIVAVGLLK
;
A
#
# COMPACT_ATOMS: atom_id res chain seq x y z
N MET A 1 11.40 -28.75 -5.42
CA MET A 1 10.39 -28.48 -4.39
C MET A 1 9.77 -27.15 -4.73
N THR A 2 8.53 -27.11 -5.20
CA THR A 2 7.84 -25.85 -5.48
C THR A 2 7.48 -25.24 -4.13
N GLN A 3 8.25 -24.26 -3.68
CA GLN A 3 7.92 -23.49 -2.49
C GLN A 3 6.54 -22.85 -2.76
N GLY A 4 5.54 -23.19 -1.96
CA GLY A 4 4.17 -22.74 -2.18
C GLY A 4 4.11 -21.21 -2.13
N ALA A 5 3.73 -20.62 -3.25
CA ALA A 5 3.46 -19.19 -3.34
C ALA A 5 2.36 -18.81 -2.34
N THR A 6 2.68 -18.01 -1.31
CA THR A 6 1.71 -17.58 -0.30
C THR A 6 1.14 -16.22 -0.69
N PHE A 7 -0.11 -16.20 -1.13
CA PHE A 7 -0.85 -14.97 -1.39
C PHE A 7 -1.38 -14.37 -0.09
N ILE A 8 -1.13 -13.07 0.11
CA ILE A 8 -1.62 -12.33 1.27
C ILE A 8 -2.38 -11.10 0.78
N ALA A 9 -3.57 -10.88 1.36
CA ALA A 9 -4.37 -9.69 1.16
C ALA A 9 -4.51 -8.92 2.48
N ILE A 10 -4.29 -7.61 2.44
CA ILE A 10 -4.36 -6.70 3.58
C ILE A 10 -5.24 -5.52 3.19
N SER A 11 -6.14 -5.12 4.08
CA SER A 11 -6.92 -3.90 3.91
C SER A 11 -6.58 -2.90 5.01
N HIS A 12 -6.47 -1.63 4.65
CA HIS A 12 -6.21 -0.55 5.59
C HIS A 12 -7.13 0.64 5.30
N THR A 13 -7.52 1.36 6.34
CA THR A 13 -8.29 2.61 6.23
C THR A 13 -7.52 3.68 6.97
N ASN A 14 -7.04 4.69 6.24
CA ASN A 14 -6.43 5.86 6.82
C ASN A 14 -7.51 6.91 7.10
N SER A 15 -7.71 7.24 8.37
CA SER A 15 -8.64 8.28 8.83
C SER A 15 -7.95 9.58 9.21
N SER A 16 -6.63 9.65 9.01
CA SER A 16 -5.75 10.77 9.33
C SER A 16 -5.36 11.50 8.04
N ASP A 17 -5.24 12.81 8.11
CA ASP A 17 -4.74 13.60 6.98
C ASP A 17 -3.20 13.56 6.89
N ASN A 18 -2.55 12.74 7.73
CA ASN A 18 -1.11 12.50 7.67
C ASN A 18 -0.80 11.25 6.84
N ALA A 19 0.44 11.16 6.35
CA ALA A 19 0.93 9.96 5.69
C ALA A 19 1.08 8.81 6.68
N GLU A 20 0.45 7.68 6.40
CA GLU A 20 0.49 6.47 7.22
C GLU A 20 0.96 5.28 6.40
N SER A 21 1.72 4.39 7.04
CA SER A 21 2.19 3.18 6.38
C SER A 21 1.03 2.22 6.11
N VAL A 22 1.08 1.54 4.96
CA VAL A 22 0.12 0.47 4.63
C VAL A 22 0.20 -0.70 5.60
N SER A 23 1.34 -0.91 6.27
CA SER A 23 1.50 -2.02 7.22
C SER A 23 0.64 -1.80 8.47
N PRO A 24 -0.41 -2.62 8.69
CA PRO A 24 -1.32 -2.43 9.82
C PRO A 24 -0.66 -2.77 11.16
N THR A 25 0.40 -3.57 11.16
CA THR A 25 1.10 -4.04 12.36
C THR A 25 2.51 -3.48 12.50
N GLN A 26 2.96 -2.63 11.57
CA GLN A 26 4.36 -2.17 11.46
C GLN A 26 5.38 -3.32 11.36
N THR A 27 4.91 -4.55 11.11
CA THR A 27 5.78 -5.71 10.92
C THR A 27 6.21 -5.75 9.45
N PRO A 28 7.51 -5.95 9.14
CA PRO A 28 7.96 -6.07 7.77
C PRO A 28 7.32 -7.28 7.08
N LEU A 29 6.54 -7.01 6.04
CA LEU A 29 6.03 -8.03 5.12
C LEU A 29 6.65 -7.73 3.76
N ILE A 30 7.52 -8.64 3.32
CA ILE A 30 8.30 -8.47 2.09
C ILE A 30 7.64 -9.30 0.99
N PHE A 31 7.10 -8.59 0.00
CA PHE A 31 6.43 -9.17 -1.14
C PHE A 31 7.37 -9.27 -2.33
N GLN A 32 7.26 -10.33 -3.12
CA GLN A 32 7.92 -10.41 -4.42
C GLN A 32 7.24 -9.48 -5.44
N GLU A 33 5.90 -9.49 -5.43
CA GLU A 33 5.02 -8.66 -6.25
C GLU A 33 3.84 -8.22 -5.38
N LEU A 34 3.45 -6.95 -5.49
CA LEU A 34 2.39 -6.35 -4.70
C LEU A 34 1.57 -5.39 -5.55
N ASP A 35 0.25 -5.55 -5.53
CA ASP A 35 -0.71 -4.61 -6.12
C ASP A 35 -1.50 -3.94 -5.00
N ILE A 36 -1.66 -2.62 -5.08
CA ILE A 36 -2.47 -1.83 -4.15
C ILE A 36 -3.58 -1.14 -4.92
N GLN A 37 -4.83 -1.37 -4.51
CA GLN A 37 -6.01 -0.71 -5.04
C GLN A 37 -6.55 0.33 -4.05
N ILE A 38 -6.89 1.51 -4.55
CA ILE A 38 -7.62 2.54 -3.80
C ILE A 38 -9.12 2.27 -3.93
N LEU A 39 -9.81 2.03 -2.82
CA LEU A 39 -11.23 1.68 -2.82
C LEU A 39 -12.14 2.88 -2.57
N THR A 40 -11.69 3.84 -1.75
CA THR A 40 -12.48 5.02 -1.39
C THR A 40 -11.58 6.23 -1.25
N ASN A 41 -12.10 7.39 -1.63
CA ASN A 41 -11.43 8.68 -1.59
C ASN A 41 -10.15 8.71 -2.43
N ASP A 42 -9.77 9.90 -2.85
CA ASP A 42 -8.51 10.09 -3.56
C ASP A 42 -7.37 10.18 -2.53
N ALA A 43 -6.18 9.77 -2.92
CA ALA A 43 -5.05 9.61 -2.02
C ALA A 43 -3.76 10.13 -2.64
N TYR A 44 -2.89 10.67 -1.80
CA TYR A 44 -1.49 10.84 -2.14
C TYR A 44 -0.71 9.60 -1.71
N TYR A 45 0.14 9.11 -2.61
CA TYR A 45 1.05 7.99 -2.40
C TYR A 45 2.50 8.48 -2.40
N GLY A 46 3.34 7.91 -1.54
CA GLY A 46 4.78 8.15 -1.56
C GLY A 46 5.58 7.14 -0.73
N ASP A 47 6.91 7.28 -0.79
CA ASP A 47 7.81 6.71 0.22
C ASP A 47 8.19 7.77 1.26
N LYS A 48 8.89 7.37 2.33
CA LYS A 48 9.30 8.29 3.42
C LYS A 48 10.21 9.46 2.98
N ASN A 49 10.67 9.51 1.73
CA ASN A 49 11.68 10.43 1.23
C ASN A 49 11.32 11.19 -0.08
N ILE A 50 10.44 10.72 -0.99
CA ILE A 50 10.21 11.37 -2.30
C ILE A 50 8.76 11.21 -2.86
N GLN A 51 8.23 12.34 -3.35
CA GLN A 51 7.09 12.60 -4.26
C GLN A 51 5.72 11.97 -3.93
N GLU A 52 4.80 12.85 -3.55
CA GLU A 52 3.36 12.58 -3.51
C GLU A 52 2.81 12.48 -4.94
N PHE A 53 2.39 11.29 -5.35
CA PHE A 53 1.57 11.09 -6.55
C PHE A 53 0.11 11.01 -6.15
N GLU A 54 -0.73 11.73 -6.89
CA GLU A 54 -2.18 11.64 -6.74
C GLU A 54 -2.70 10.35 -7.37
N LEU A 55 -3.56 9.67 -6.62
CA LEU A 55 -4.28 8.47 -7.04
C LEU A 55 -5.75 8.68 -6.76
N SER A 56 -6.59 8.31 -7.71
CA SER A 56 -8.04 8.38 -7.56
C SER A 56 -8.62 7.08 -7.02
N ALA A 57 -9.80 7.17 -6.40
CA ALA A 57 -10.56 5.98 -6.03
C ALA A 57 -10.84 5.10 -7.28
N GLY A 58 -10.44 3.83 -7.20
CA GLY A 58 -10.49 2.87 -8.29
C GLY A 58 -9.13 2.55 -8.91
N ASP A 59 -8.12 3.40 -8.71
CA ASP A 59 -6.78 3.19 -9.24
C ASP A 59 -6.09 1.98 -8.61
N ILE A 60 -5.22 1.35 -9.40
CA ILE A 60 -4.37 0.23 -8.99
C ILE A 60 -2.91 0.60 -9.26
N VAL A 61 -2.07 0.45 -8.26
CA VAL A 61 -0.62 0.65 -8.35
C VAL A 61 0.11 -0.65 -8.06
N SER A 62 1.00 -1.02 -8.97
CA SER A 62 1.77 -2.26 -8.89
C SER A 62 3.22 -2.00 -8.52
N PHE A 63 3.74 -2.78 -7.58
CA PHE A 63 5.11 -2.73 -7.09
C PHE A 63 5.82 -4.06 -7.36
N ARG A 64 7.01 -3.98 -7.97
CA ARG A 64 7.89 -5.12 -8.22
C ARG A 64 9.33 -4.74 -7.92
N SER A 65 10.01 -5.55 -7.12
CA SER A 65 11.40 -5.29 -6.71
C SER A 65 12.14 -6.61 -6.60
N SER A 66 13.38 -6.66 -7.14
CA SER A 66 14.26 -7.82 -6.98
C SER A 66 14.66 -8.05 -5.51
N ALA A 67 14.79 -6.96 -4.73
CA ALA A 67 15.02 -7.02 -3.30
C ALA A 67 13.76 -7.46 -2.52
N GLY A 68 12.58 -7.26 -3.10
CA GLY A 68 11.28 -7.40 -2.45
C GLY A 68 10.68 -6.03 -2.10
N VAL A 69 9.37 -5.98 -1.96
CA VAL A 69 8.57 -4.80 -1.65
C VAL A 69 8.11 -4.91 -0.21
N ASN A 70 8.56 -4.02 0.66
CA ASN A 70 8.19 -4.03 2.07
C ASN A 70 7.04 -3.04 2.33
N LEU A 71 5.93 -3.52 2.88
CA LEU A 71 4.76 -2.66 3.16
C LEU A 71 5.05 -1.52 4.13
N THR A 72 6.03 -1.68 5.03
CA THR A 72 6.36 -0.61 5.98
C THR A 72 6.96 0.61 5.29
N ASP A 73 7.43 0.47 4.05
CA ASP A 73 8.04 1.54 3.27
C ASP A 73 7.04 2.25 2.33
N ILE A 74 5.79 1.76 2.26
CA ILE A 74 4.71 2.31 1.43
C ILE A 74 3.78 3.14 2.32
N PHE A 75 3.51 4.39 1.93
CA PHE A 75 2.67 5.32 2.68
C PHE A 75 1.53 5.90 1.85
N PHE A 76 0.40 6.17 2.49
CA PHE A 76 -0.74 6.87 1.91
C PHE A 76 -1.25 7.98 2.82
N LYS A 77 -1.71 9.07 2.22
CA LYS A 77 -2.37 10.20 2.87
C LYS A 77 -3.66 10.55 2.11
N ASN A 78 -4.69 11.01 2.82
CA ASN A 78 -5.91 11.49 2.19
C ASN A 78 -5.62 12.73 1.32
N GLN A 79 -6.14 12.76 0.09
CA GLN A 79 -6.04 13.96 -0.76
C GLN A 79 -6.92 15.09 -0.23
N THR A 80 -8.15 14.75 0.16
CA THR A 80 -9.10 15.68 0.79
C THR A 80 -9.16 15.44 2.29
N ALA A 81 -8.94 16.50 3.08
CA ALA A 81 -8.98 16.45 4.54
C ALA A 81 -10.35 15.98 5.07
N GLY A 82 -10.34 15.11 6.08
CA GLY A 82 -11.55 14.61 6.74
C GLY A 82 -12.32 13.51 6.00
N ASN A 83 -11.82 13.04 4.85
CA ASN A 83 -12.35 11.86 4.15
C ASN A 83 -11.44 10.66 4.38
N ASN A 84 -12.00 9.49 4.67
CA ASN A 84 -11.20 8.29 4.88
C ASN A 84 -10.81 7.63 3.56
N THR A 85 -9.52 7.40 3.36
CA THR A 85 -9.03 6.56 2.25
C THR A 85 -8.97 5.10 2.68
N LYS A 86 -9.56 4.22 1.87
CA LYS A 86 -9.46 2.77 2.07
C LYS A 86 -8.65 2.16 0.93
N ILE A 87 -7.72 1.28 1.29
CA ILE A 87 -6.89 0.55 0.34
C ILE A 87 -6.97 -0.96 0.58
N VAL A 88 -6.68 -1.72 -0.46
CA VAL A 88 -6.42 -3.16 -0.39
C VAL A 88 -5.10 -3.45 -1.09
N ALA A 89 -4.20 -4.12 -0.39
CA ALA A 89 -2.91 -4.57 -0.88
C ALA A 89 -2.93 -6.09 -1.02
N VAL A 90 -2.59 -6.62 -2.20
CA VAL A 90 -2.55 -8.06 -2.49
C VAL A 90 -1.21 -8.40 -3.12
N GLY A 91 -0.55 -9.45 -2.63
CA GLY A 91 0.72 -9.83 -3.21
C GLY A 91 1.16 -11.23 -2.85
N LEU A 92 2.30 -11.61 -3.44
CA LEU A 92 2.99 -12.85 -3.17
C LEU A 92 4.09 -12.62 -2.13
N LEU A 93 4.00 -13.29 -0.97
CA LEU A 93 5.03 -13.20 0.06
C LEU A 93 6.32 -13.88 -0.42
N LYS A 94 7.46 -13.21 -0.19
CA LYS A 94 8.81 -13.69 -0.55
C LYS A 94 9.43 -14.56 0.55
#